data_AF-A0A2T2R5F5-F1
#
_entry.id   AF-A0A2T2R5F5-F1
#
_cell.length_a   1.000
_cell.length_b   1.000
_cell.length_c   1.000
_cell.angle_alpha   90.00
_cell.angle_beta   90.00
_cell.angle_gamma   90.00
#
_symmetry.space_group_name_H-M   'P 1'
#
loop_
_entity.id
_entity.type
_entity.pdbx_description
1 polymer ?
#
loop_
_entity_poly.entity_id
_entity_poly.type
_entity_poly.pdbx_seq_one_letter_code
_entity_poly.pdbx_strand_id
1 'polypeptide(L)'
;MSINSLTLQIPEENNLSWKHIADDAEVYTERIYEASQDATYSMPESSVRLPFDGDEMMEHIKPTYTAVSEKADYCIVVGIGGSSNGTQAVYNALFQSEDPETELIFVDTTSPHILQKAKKVIAAAENKEEVVLAVVSKSGTTTETLSNFAVLFNEMQQKFKAAAEQVVAITEYASPLWQTAEKNGMHSLAIPENVGGRFSV
;
A
#
# COMPACT_ATOMS: atom_id res chain seq x y z
N MET A 1 -45.41 12.57 -14.04
CA MET A 1 -44.74 13.43 -13.05
C MET A 1 -43.52 14.02 -13.72
N SER A 2 -43.50 15.34 -13.91
CA SER A 2 -42.38 16.04 -14.54
C SER A 2 -41.20 16.02 -13.59
N ILE A 3 -40.04 15.54 -14.03
CA ILE A 3 -38.79 15.63 -13.27
C ILE A 3 -38.45 17.13 -13.25
N ASN A 4 -38.63 17.78 -12.09
CA ASN A 4 -38.12 19.12 -11.87
C ASN A 4 -36.61 19.07 -12.13
N SER A 5 -36.15 19.81 -13.13
CA SER A 5 -34.74 19.99 -13.46
C SER A 5 -34.02 20.49 -12.21
N LEU A 6 -33.11 19.69 -11.67
CA LEU A 6 -32.13 20.15 -10.68
C LEU A 6 -31.20 21.16 -11.37
N THR A 7 -31.57 22.43 -11.34
CA THR A 7 -30.69 23.51 -11.80
C THR A 7 -29.75 23.85 -10.66
N LEU A 8 -28.60 23.18 -10.62
CA LEU A 8 -27.46 23.61 -9.80
C LEU A 8 -27.06 25.02 -10.26
N GLN A 9 -27.11 26.01 -9.37
CA GLN A 9 -26.63 27.36 -9.69
C GLN A 9 -25.10 27.33 -9.70
N ILE A 10 -24.52 27.27 -10.89
CA ILE A 10 -23.07 27.45 -11.06
C ILE A 10 -22.80 28.95 -10.92
N PRO A 11 -21.83 29.38 -10.07
CA PRO A 11 -21.48 30.78 -9.94
C PRO A 11 -21.15 31.39 -11.31
N GLU A 12 -21.85 32.48 -11.68
CA GLU A 12 -21.73 33.17 -12.97
C GLU A 12 -20.31 33.70 -13.27
N GLU A 13 -19.42 33.73 -12.27
CA GLU A 13 -18.09 34.31 -12.36
C GLU A 13 -17.16 33.64 -13.40
N ASN A 14 -17.48 32.43 -13.90
CA ASN A 14 -16.63 31.69 -14.84
C ASN A 14 -17.20 31.47 -16.25
N ASN A 15 -18.38 31.98 -16.60
CA ASN A 15 -18.95 31.85 -17.96
C ASN A 15 -19.07 30.38 -18.49
N LEU A 16 -19.11 29.38 -17.60
CA LEU A 16 -19.22 27.97 -17.95
C LEU A 16 -20.69 27.58 -18.14
N SER A 17 -21.05 27.09 -19.33
CA SER A 17 -22.39 26.54 -19.58
C SER A 17 -22.44 25.04 -19.23
N TRP A 18 -23.62 24.51 -18.89
CA TRP A 18 -23.83 23.09 -18.69
C TRP A 18 -23.35 22.22 -19.85
N LYS A 19 -23.52 22.73 -21.09
CA LYS A 19 -23.03 22.06 -22.29
C LYS A 19 -21.50 21.98 -22.28
N HIS A 20 -20.81 23.07 -21.97
CA HIS A 20 -19.35 23.10 -21.91
C HIS A 20 -18.81 22.11 -20.87
N ILE A 21 -19.43 22.05 -19.69
CA ILE A 21 -19.04 21.10 -18.63
C ILE A 21 -19.28 19.65 -19.08
N ALA A 22 -20.38 19.38 -19.77
CA ALA A 22 -20.67 18.04 -20.30
C ALA A 22 -19.65 17.65 -21.40
N ASP A 23 -19.38 18.55 -22.34
CA ASP A 23 -18.40 18.34 -23.42
C ASP A 23 -17.00 18.06 -22.83
N ASP A 24 -16.55 18.84 -21.83
CA ASP A 24 -15.27 18.62 -21.13
C ASP A 24 -15.25 17.28 -20.37
N ALA A 25 -16.36 16.91 -19.72
CA ALA A 25 -16.48 15.66 -18.98
C ALA A 25 -16.46 14.44 -19.92
N GLU A 26 -17.08 14.54 -21.10
CA GLU A 26 -17.02 13.48 -22.13
C GLU A 26 -15.59 13.24 -22.59
N VAL A 27 -14.84 14.31 -22.91
CA VAL A 27 -13.42 14.22 -23.28
C VAL A 27 -12.59 13.63 -22.15
N TYR A 28 -12.82 14.03 -20.90
CA TYR A 28 -12.09 13.48 -19.77
C TYR A 28 -12.46 12.00 -19.50
N THR A 29 -13.69 11.59 -19.79
CA THR A 29 -14.13 10.20 -19.66
C THR A 29 -13.35 9.29 -20.60
N GLU A 30 -13.11 9.72 -21.84
CA GLU A 30 -12.26 8.99 -22.79
C GLU A 30 -10.84 8.82 -22.23
N ARG A 31 -10.26 9.88 -21.65
CA ARG A 31 -8.95 9.82 -21.00
C ARG A 31 -8.92 8.86 -19.80
N ILE A 32 -9.96 8.83 -18.97
CA ILE A 32 -10.06 7.89 -17.85
C ILE A 32 -10.14 6.45 -18.35
N TYR A 33 -10.88 6.22 -19.43
CA TYR A 33 -10.96 4.90 -20.05
C TYR A 33 -9.61 4.47 -20.64
N GLU A 34 -8.88 5.37 -21.30
CA GLU A 34 -7.51 5.07 -21.74
C GLU A 34 -6.60 4.70 -20.56
N ALA A 35 -6.66 5.47 -19.46
CA ALA A 35 -5.87 5.20 -18.26
C ALA A 35 -6.23 3.87 -17.58
N SER A 36 -7.49 3.43 -17.63
CA SER A 36 -7.87 2.11 -17.08
C SER A 36 -7.30 0.95 -17.89
N GLN A 37 -7.05 1.16 -19.17
CA GLN A 37 -6.50 0.15 -20.07
C GLN A 37 -4.96 0.16 -20.15
N ASP A 38 -4.29 1.20 -19.67
CA ASP A 38 -2.83 1.36 -19.74
C ASP A 38 -2.07 0.48 -18.74
N ALA A 39 -1.59 -0.68 -19.20
CA ALA A 39 -0.79 -1.63 -18.41
C ALA A 39 0.55 -1.09 -17.89
N THR A 40 1.01 0.05 -18.40
CA THR A 40 2.30 0.62 -18.00
C THR A 40 2.19 1.60 -16.84
N TYR A 41 0.97 1.95 -16.41
CA TYR A 41 0.76 2.98 -15.38
C TYR A 41 1.44 4.32 -15.73
N SER A 42 1.45 4.70 -17.00
CA SER A 42 2.17 5.88 -17.49
C SER A 42 1.39 7.18 -17.35
N MET A 43 0.07 7.09 -17.18
CA MET A 43 -0.83 8.24 -17.12
C MET A 43 -0.98 8.80 -15.70
N PRO A 44 -1.19 10.11 -15.49
CA PRO A 44 -1.44 10.67 -14.16
C PRO A 44 -2.64 10.05 -13.43
N GLU A 45 -3.63 9.58 -14.19
CA GLU A 45 -4.85 8.95 -13.68
C GLU A 45 -4.72 7.44 -13.42
N SER A 46 -3.52 6.87 -13.45
CA SER A 46 -3.32 5.40 -13.45
C SER A 46 -3.92 4.65 -12.25
N SER A 47 -4.29 5.33 -11.16
CA SER A 47 -5.04 4.69 -10.07
C SER A 47 -6.35 4.05 -10.50
N VAL A 48 -6.97 4.51 -11.60
CA VAL A 48 -8.24 3.93 -12.10
C VAL A 48 -8.06 2.55 -12.72
N ARG A 49 -6.83 2.12 -13.01
CA ARG A 49 -6.52 0.78 -13.51
C ARG A 49 -6.56 -0.29 -12.42
N LEU A 50 -6.18 0.03 -11.18
CA LEU A 50 -5.96 -0.94 -10.10
C LEU A 50 -7.12 -1.94 -9.86
N PRO A 51 -8.40 -1.59 -10.02
CA PRO A 51 -9.48 -2.57 -9.90
C PRO A 51 -9.51 -3.65 -11.00
N PHE A 52 -8.74 -3.47 -12.09
CA PHE A 52 -8.77 -4.29 -13.30
C PHE A 52 -7.47 -5.06 -13.56
N ASP A 53 -6.42 -4.85 -12.78
CA ASP A 53 -5.12 -5.53 -12.95
C ASP A 53 -4.88 -6.66 -11.94
N GLY A 54 -5.92 -7.05 -11.18
CA GLY A 54 -5.78 -8.00 -10.07
C GLY A 54 -5.08 -9.31 -10.44
N ASP A 55 -5.40 -9.91 -11.59
CA ASP A 55 -4.74 -11.14 -12.04
C ASP A 55 -3.24 -10.92 -12.30
N GLU A 56 -2.89 -9.83 -13.00
CA GLU A 56 -1.50 -9.44 -13.28
C GLU A 56 -0.75 -9.15 -11.96
N MET A 57 -1.36 -8.39 -11.05
CA MET A 57 -0.77 -8.07 -9.75
C MET A 57 -0.54 -9.32 -8.92
N MET A 58 -1.49 -10.27 -8.91
CA MET A 58 -1.35 -11.53 -8.19
C MET A 58 -0.21 -12.39 -8.72
N GLU A 59 0.05 -12.40 -10.03
CA GLU A 59 1.23 -13.09 -10.59
C GLU A 59 2.55 -12.54 -10.03
N HIS A 60 2.63 -11.22 -9.80
CA HIS A 60 3.82 -10.55 -9.25
C HIS A 60 3.96 -10.73 -7.73
N ILE A 61 2.84 -10.72 -6.99
CA ILE A 61 2.85 -10.81 -5.52
C ILE A 61 3.02 -12.26 -5.05
N LYS A 62 2.44 -13.23 -5.76
CA LYS A 62 2.35 -14.64 -5.32
C LYS A 62 3.69 -15.27 -4.94
N PRO A 63 4.81 -15.07 -5.66
CA PRO A 63 6.10 -15.63 -5.27
C PRO A 63 6.57 -15.11 -3.90
N THR A 64 6.50 -13.79 -3.68
CA THR A 64 6.88 -13.17 -2.41
C THR A 64 5.91 -13.59 -1.30
N TYR A 65 4.60 -13.57 -1.56
CA TYR A 65 3.58 -14.02 -0.61
C TYR A 65 3.87 -15.45 -0.14
N THR A 66 4.03 -16.39 -1.08
CA THR A 66 4.29 -17.80 -0.76
C THR A 66 5.58 -17.98 0.06
N ALA A 67 6.61 -17.17 -0.21
CA ALA A 67 7.89 -17.26 0.49
C ALA A 67 7.82 -16.83 1.97
N VAL A 68 6.88 -15.94 2.33
CA VAL A 68 6.85 -15.33 3.66
C VAL A 68 5.60 -15.65 4.48
N SER A 69 4.49 -16.06 3.85
CA SER A 69 3.19 -16.12 4.53
C SER A 69 2.79 -17.48 5.09
N GLU A 70 3.38 -18.58 4.61
CA GLU A 70 2.89 -19.95 4.90
C GLU A 70 2.83 -20.29 6.40
N LYS A 71 3.71 -19.70 7.21
CA LYS A 71 3.81 -19.94 8.67
C LYS A 71 3.67 -18.66 9.49
N ALA A 72 3.25 -17.57 8.85
CA ALA A 72 3.22 -16.27 9.49
C ALA A 72 2.02 -16.17 10.44
N ASP A 73 2.30 -16.10 11.73
CA ASP A 73 1.30 -15.76 12.74
C ASP A 73 1.05 -14.23 12.75
N TYR A 74 2.09 -13.45 12.42
CA TYR A 74 2.02 -11.99 12.43
C TYR A 74 2.64 -11.38 11.18
N CYS A 75 2.04 -10.29 10.70
CA CYS A 75 2.67 -9.38 9.74
C CYS A 75 2.67 -7.95 10.29
N ILE A 76 3.88 -7.45 10.53
CA ILE A 76 4.10 -6.10 11.02
C ILE A 76 4.20 -5.16 9.82
N VAL A 77 3.20 -4.31 9.63
CA VAL A 77 3.11 -3.34 8.55
C VAL A 77 3.65 -2.00 9.04
N VAL A 78 4.79 -1.58 8.50
CA VAL A 78 5.43 -0.30 8.83
C VAL A 78 5.20 0.67 7.67
N GLY A 79 4.30 1.62 7.86
CA GLY A 79 3.92 2.60 6.85
C GLY A 79 2.95 3.61 7.43
N ILE A 80 2.91 4.84 6.91
CA ILE A 80 2.03 5.92 7.40
C ILE A 80 1.17 6.47 6.27
N GLY A 81 -0.03 6.96 6.61
CA GLY A 81 -0.94 7.59 5.67
C GLY A 81 -1.43 6.60 4.60
N GLY A 82 -1.21 6.93 3.32
CA GLY A 82 -1.61 6.06 2.21
C GLY A 82 -1.00 4.65 2.27
N SER A 83 0.22 4.53 2.80
CA SER A 83 0.93 3.26 2.98
C SER A 83 0.38 2.35 4.10
N SER A 84 -0.72 2.74 4.76
CA SER A 84 -1.27 2.00 5.91
C SER A 84 -2.79 2.11 6.02
N ASN A 85 -3.37 3.30 5.86
CA ASN A 85 -4.79 3.55 6.12
C ASN A 85 -5.72 2.71 5.25
N GLY A 86 -5.39 2.49 3.98
CA GLY A 86 -6.18 1.65 3.08
C GLY A 86 -6.19 0.20 3.50
N THR A 87 -5.00 -0.36 3.75
CA THR A 87 -4.84 -1.73 4.26
C THR A 87 -5.55 -1.91 5.60
N GLN A 88 -5.44 -0.95 6.53
CA GLN A 88 -6.18 -0.96 7.79
C GLN A 88 -7.69 -0.97 7.57
N ALA A 89 -8.21 -0.15 6.64
CA ALA A 89 -9.63 -0.09 6.36
C ALA A 89 -10.16 -1.43 5.81
N VAL A 90 -9.44 -2.06 4.87
CA VAL A 90 -9.80 -3.37 4.31
C VAL A 90 -9.71 -4.46 5.37
N TYR A 91 -8.59 -4.53 6.11
CA TYR A 91 -8.38 -5.52 7.17
C TYR A 91 -9.48 -5.44 8.24
N ASN A 92 -9.77 -4.25 8.74
CA ASN A 92 -10.82 -4.04 9.74
C ASN A 92 -12.23 -4.31 9.18
N ALA A 93 -12.46 -4.16 7.88
CA ALA A 93 -13.75 -4.48 7.27
C ALA A 93 -13.95 -5.99 7.10
N LEU A 94 -12.89 -6.74 6.76
CA LEU A 94 -12.94 -8.19 6.56
C LEU A 94 -12.99 -8.97 7.89
N PHE A 95 -12.25 -8.53 8.90
CA PHE A 95 -12.06 -9.27 10.15
C PHE A 95 -12.81 -8.63 11.34
N GLN A 96 -14.05 -8.18 11.11
CA GLN A 96 -14.87 -7.57 12.18
C GLN A 96 -15.34 -8.58 13.24
N SER A 97 -15.60 -9.82 12.81
CA SER A 97 -16.24 -10.86 13.64
C SER A 97 -15.47 -12.18 13.67
N GLU A 98 -14.36 -12.25 12.94
CA GLU A 98 -13.53 -13.44 12.82
C GLU A 98 -12.07 -13.03 13.02
N ASP A 99 -11.32 -13.84 13.74
CA ASP A 99 -9.89 -13.65 13.90
C ASP A 99 -9.18 -14.11 12.63
N PRO A 100 -8.27 -13.28 12.06
CA PRO A 100 -7.48 -13.70 10.91
C PRO A 100 -6.47 -14.77 11.31
N GLU A 101 -6.12 -15.64 10.36
CA GLU A 101 -5.04 -16.62 10.54
C GLU A 101 -3.69 -15.93 10.80
N THR A 102 -3.45 -14.78 10.17
CA THR A 102 -2.27 -13.92 10.40
C THR A 102 -2.71 -12.56 10.94
N GLU A 103 -2.26 -12.18 12.14
CA GLU A 103 -2.58 -10.86 12.72
C GLU A 103 -1.72 -9.76 12.08
N LEU A 104 -2.37 -8.72 11.54
CA LEU A 104 -1.68 -7.51 11.09
C LEU A 104 -1.44 -6.54 12.24
N ILE A 105 -0.20 -6.08 12.38
CA ILE A 105 0.21 -5.05 13.35
C ILE A 105 0.69 -3.82 12.60
N PHE A 106 -0.08 -2.75 12.67
CA PHE A 106 0.23 -1.49 12.00
C PHE A 106 1.12 -0.62 12.88
N VAL A 107 2.28 -0.25 12.35
CA VAL A 107 3.26 0.67 12.95
C VAL A 107 3.32 1.93 12.10
N ASP A 108 2.26 2.74 12.21
CA ASP A 108 1.96 3.91 11.37
C ASP A 108 2.18 5.25 12.06
N THR A 109 2.71 5.23 13.28
CA THR A 109 3.11 6.42 14.03
C THR A 109 4.47 6.21 14.68
N THR A 110 5.05 7.27 15.23
CA THR A 110 6.27 7.18 16.06
C THR A 110 5.97 6.86 17.53
N SER A 111 4.79 6.32 17.83
CA SER A 111 4.38 5.97 19.18
C SER A 111 5.26 4.85 19.75
N PRO A 112 5.95 5.07 20.89
CA PRO A 112 6.73 4.02 21.55
C PRO A 112 5.89 2.83 21.97
N HIS A 113 4.60 3.03 22.27
CA HIS A 113 3.69 1.97 22.68
C HIS A 113 3.42 0.97 21.54
N ILE A 114 3.12 1.48 20.34
CA ILE A 114 2.86 0.66 19.16
C ILE A 114 4.14 -0.08 18.74
N LEU A 115 5.26 0.64 18.71
CA LEU A 115 6.57 0.04 18.44
C LEU A 115 6.90 -1.07 19.44
N GLN A 116 6.61 -0.88 20.73
CA GLN A 116 6.81 -1.90 21.75
C GLN A 116 5.89 -3.11 21.59
N LYS A 117 4.66 -2.95 21.08
CA LYS A 117 3.78 -4.09 20.72
C LYS A 117 4.45 -4.94 19.63
N ALA A 118 4.91 -4.30 18.55
CA ALA A 118 5.61 -4.98 17.46
C ALA A 118 6.89 -5.70 17.94
N LYS A 119 7.69 -5.05 18.80
CA LYS A 119 8.88 -5.67 19.42
C LYS A 119 8.55 -6.90 20.27
N LYS A 120 7.41 -6.88 21.00
CA LYS A 120 6.99 -8.04 21.81
C LYS A 120 6.64 -9.24 20.93
N VAL A 121 6.01 -9.01 19.78
CA VAL A 121 5.73 -10.08 18.80
C VAL A 121 7.02 -10.70 18.27
N ILE A 122 7.98 -9.88 17.82
CA ILE A 122 9.30 -10.37 17.42
C ILE A 122 9.97 -11.14 18.55
N ALA A 123 9.90 -10.64 19.79
CA ALA A 123 10.51 -11.29 20.95
C ALA A 123 9.83 -12.63 21.31
N ALA A 124 8.53 -12.77 21.09
CA ALA A 124 7.76 -13.97 21.40
C ALA A 124 7.90 -15.07 20.35
N ALA A 125 8.11 -14.70 19.08
CA ALA A 125 8.27 -15.66 17.99
C ALA A 125 9.44 -16.63 18.23
N GLU A 126 9.23 -17.91 17.95
CA GLU A 126 10.26 -18.95 18.09
C GLU A 126 11.11 -19.04 16.82
N ASN A 127 10.47 -18.88 15.66
CA ASN A 127 11.08 -18.94 14.34
C ASN A 127 10.89 -17.63 13.57
N LYS A 128 11.75 -17.37 12.58
CA LYS A 128 11.64 -16.14 11.79
C LYS A 128 10.37 -16.14 10.93
N GLU A 129 9.97 -17.32 10.46
CA GLU A 129 8.82 -17.54 9.57
C GLU A 129 7.48 -17.18 10.22
N GLU A 130 7.43 -17.00 11.54
CA GLU A 130 6.23 -16.59 12.28
C GLU A 130 5.94 -15.09 12.16
N VAL A 131 6.94 -14.28 11.73
CA VAL A 131 6.83 -12.82 11.68
C VAL A 131 7.32 -12.26 10.36
N VAL A 132 6.40 -11.71 9.58
CA VAL A 132 6.71 -10.92 8.38
C VAL A 132 6.85 -9.45 8.75
N LEU A 133 7.87 -8.77 8.22
CA LEU A 133 8.04 -7.33 8.34
C LEU A 133 7.85 -6.66 6.98
N ALA A 134 6.67 -6.08 6.76
CA ALA A 134 6.33 -5.35 5.55
C ALA A 134 6.60 -3.85 5.75
N VAL A 135 7.59 -3.30 5.04
CA VAL A 135 7.91 -1.86 5.07
C VAL A 135 7.37 -1.17 3.81
N VAL A 136 6.47 -0.21 4.00
CA VAL A 136 5.68 0.40 2.93
C VAL A 136 5.95 1.90 2.85
N SER A 137 6.65 2.33 1.81
CA SER A 137 6.92 3.74 1.52
C SER A 137 7.17 3.90 0.03
N LYS A 138 6.26 4.57 -0.69
CA LYS A 138 6.43 4.81 -2.12
C LYS A 138 7.75 5.49 -2.45
N SER A 139 8.02 6.65 -1.82
CA SER A 139 9.27 7.38 -2.05
C SER A 139 10.52 6.66 -1.52
N GLY A 140 10.34 5.66 -0.66
CA GLY A 140 11.43 4.96 0.02
C GLY A 140 12.20 5.83 1.01
N THR A 141 11.66 6.99 1.40
CA THR A 141 12.34 8.02 2.21
C THR A 141 11.53 8.56 3.38
N THR A 142 10.31 8.03 3.60
CA THR A 142 9.42 8.48 4.68
C THR A 142 10.09 8.26 6.04
N THR A 143 10.36 9.33 6.78
CA THR A 143 11.24 9.30 7.96
C THR A 143 10.68 8.42 9.08
N GLU A 144 9.40 8.53 9.36
CA GLU A 144 8.70 7.74 10.38
C GLU A 144 8.77 6.25 10.05
N THR A 145 8.47 5.89 8.80
CA THR A 145 8.54 4.51 8.30
C THR A 145 9.95 3.94 8.43
N LEU A 146 10.96 4.64 7.92
CA LEU A 146 12.34 4.15 7.93
C LEU A 146 12.91 4.05 9.35
N SER A 147 12.54 4.97 10.24
CA SER A 147 12.96 4.92 11.66
C SER A 147 12.40 3.69 12.37
N ASN A 148 11.09 3.45 12.25
CA ASN A 148 10.44 2.27 12.84
C ASN A 148 10.99 0.97 12.23
N PHE A 149 11.16 0.94 10.90
CA PHE A 149 11.72 -0.21 10.19
C PHE A 149 13.14 -0.53 10.67
N ALA A 150 14.02 0.47 10.79
CA ALA A 150 15.40 0.26 11.22
C ALA A 150 15.46 -0.36 12.62
N VAL A 151 14.59 0.07 13.54
CA VAL A 151 14.51 -0.53 14.89
C VAL A 151 14.04 -1.97 14.81
N LEU A 152 12.91 -2.24 14.14
CA LEU A 152 12.30 -3.57 14.09
C LEU A 152 13.17 -4.57 13.33
N PHE A 153 13.75 -4.17 12.21
CA PHE A 153 14.65 -5.03 11.44
C PHE A 153 15.90 -5.38 12.23
N ASN A 154 16.49 -4.42 12.97
CA ASN A 154 17.61 -4.72 13.86
C ASN A 154 17.22 -5.72 14.96
N GLU A 155 16.04 -5.61 15.56
CA GLU A 155 15.54 -6.59 16.55
C GLU A 155 15.41 -7.99 15.93
N MET A 156 14.86 -8.09 14.72
CA MET A 156 14.78 -9.36 13.99
C MET A 156 16.18 -9.93 13.67
N GLN A 157 17.12 -9.10 13.22
CA GLN A 157 18.50 -9.54 12.91
C GLN A 157 19.26 -10.03 14.14
N GLN A 158 19.02 -9.44 15.31
CA GLN A 158 19.64 -9.88 16.56
C GLN A 158 19.10 -11.23 17.03
N LYS A 159 17.82 -11.50 16.76
CA LYS A 159 17.15 -12.73 17.21
C LYS A 159 17.27 -13.88 16.20
N PHE A 160 17.19 -13.58 14.91
CA PHE A 160 17.09 -14.58 13.85
C PHE A 160 18.21 -14.44 12.81
N LYS A 161 18.78 -15.58 12.40
CA LYS A 161 19.63 -15.63 11.21
C LYS A 161 18.76 -15.46 9.97
N ALA A 162 19.30 -14.81 8.93
CA ALA A 162 18.60 -14.59 7.67
C ALA A 162 17.24 -13.88 7.81
N ALA A 163 17.10 -12.98 8.79
CA ALA A 163 15.88 -12.20 9.03
C ALA A 163 15.38 -11.44 7.78
N ALA A 164 16.28 -11.05 6.87
CA ALA A 164 15.94 -10.37 5.62
C ALA A 164 14.99 -11.18 4.73
N GLU A 165 15.01 -12.52 4.80
CA GLU A 165 14.10 -13.40 4.07
C GLU A 165 12.63 -13.27 4.52
N GLN A 166 12.37 -12.56 5.63
CA GLN A 166 11.02 -12.29 6.14
C GLN A 166 10.66 -10.81 6.06
N VAL A 167 11.45 -10.04 5.31
CA VAL A 167 11.20 -8.61 5.07
C VAL A 167 10.70 -8.42 3.64
N VAL A 168 9.62 -7.64 3.50
CA VAL A 168 9.08 -7.24 2.21
C VAL A 168 9.07 -5.72 2.13
N ALA A 169 9.84 -5.17 1.19
CA ALA A 169 9.84 -3.74 0.88
C ALA A 169 8.81 -3.43 -0.22
N ILE A 170 7.78 -2.67 0.12
CA ILE A 170 6.73 -2.25 -0.83
C ILE A 170 6.95 -0.76 -1.13
N THR A 171 7.47 -0.48 -2.32
CA THR A 171 8.04 0.84 -2.65
C THR A 171 8.10 1.06 -4.16
N GLU A 172 8.34 2.29 -4.61
CA GLU A 172 8.57 2.56 -6.02
C GLU A 172 9.86 1.86 -6.51
N TYR A 173 9.85 1.37 -7.75
CA TYR A 173 11.02 0.74 -8.35
C TYR A 173 12.23 1.69 -8.31
N ALA A 174 13.40 1.15 -7.99
CA ALA A 174 14.66 1.88 -7.86
C ALA A 174 14.71 2.99 -6.79
N SER A 175 13.68 3.11 -5.92
CA SER A 175 13.72 4.00 -4.76
C SER A 175 14.87 3.64 -3.79
N PRO A 176 15.25 4.54 -2.85
CA PRO A 176 16.25 4.21 -1.84
C PRO A 176 15.90 2.96 -1.00
N LEU A 177 14.61 2.73 -0.75
CA LEU A 177 14.14 1.53 -0.03
C LEU A 177 14.24 0.28 -0.92
N TRP A 178 13.97 0.39 -2.23
CA TRP A 178 14.16 -0.70 -3.19
C TRP A 178 15.62 -1.16 -3.22
N GLN A 179 16.54 -0.22 -3.39
CA GLN A 179 17.98 -0.50 -3.42
C GLN A 179 18.47 -1.08 -2.09
N THR A 180 17.89 -0.64 -0.97
CA THR A 180 18.16 -1.20 0.35
C THR A 180 17.70 -2.65 0.43
N ALA A 181 16.52 -2.97 -0.08
CA ALA A 181 16.00 -4.33 -0.12
C ALA A 181 16.91 -5.27 -0.92
N GLU A 182 17.28 -4.88 -2.14
CA GLU A 182 18.20 -5.65 -3.00
C GLU A 182 19.55 -5.90 -2.32
N LYS A 183 20.13 -4.85 -1.72
CA LYS A 183 21.43 -4.94 -1.04
C LYS A 183 21.42 -5.88 0.16
N ASN A 184 20.29 -5.98 0.87
CA ASN A 184 20.17 -6.78 2.09
C ASN A 184 19.52 -8.16 1.84
N GLY A 185 19.18 -8.51 0.60
CA GLY A 185 18.51 -9.76 0.26
C GLY A 185 17.09 -9.85 0.80
N MET A 186 16.38 -8.72 0.86
CA MET A 186 14.96 -8.66 1.21
C MET A 186 14.11 -8.85 -0.05
N HIS A 187 12.85 -9.24 0.12
CA HIS A 187 11.88 -9.21 -0.96
C HIS A 187 11.46 -7.77 -1.27
N SER A 188 11.09 -7.49 -2.51
CA SER A 188 10.54 -6.20 -2.92
C SER A 188 9.30 -6.37 -3.79
N LEU A 189 8.35 -5.44 -3.63
CA LEU A 189 7.15 -5.31 -4.46
C LEU A 189 7.03 -3.85 -4.92
N ALA A 190 6.81 -3.65 -6.21
CA ALA A 190 6.82 -2.32 -6.80
C ALA A 190 5.46 -1.62 -6.67
N ILE A 191 5.47 -0.36 -6.28
CA ILE A 191 4.33 0.56 -6.42
C ILE A 191 4.50 1.30 -7.75
N PRO A 192 3.49 1.33 -8.64
CA PRO A 192 3.60 2.07 -9.90
C PRO A 192 3.83 3.58 -9.67
N GLU A 193 4.70 4.18 -10.49
CA GLU A 193 5.15 5.57 -10.35
C GLU A 193 3.99 6.58 -10.40
N ASN A 194 2.98 6.38 -11.25
CA ASN A 194 1.83 7.30 -11.31
C ASN A 194 0.66 6.91 -10.39
N VAL A 195 0.81 5.89 -9.54
CA VAL A 195 -0.19 5.58 -8.51
C VAL A 195 0.15 6.34 -7.23
N GLY A 196 -0.64 7.35 -6.90
CA GLY A 196 -0.48 8.09 -5.64
C GLY A 196 -0.73 7.20 -4.42
N GLY A 197 0.02 7.37 -3.34
CA GLY A 197 -0.05 6.46 -2.18
C GLY A 197 -1.42 6.36 -1.49
N ARG A 198 -2.31 7.35 -1.65
CA ARG A 198 -3.70 7.27 -1.12
C ARG A 198 -4.60 6.32 -1.92
N PHE A 199 -4.17 5.93 -3.12
CA PHE A 199 -4.88 5.05 -4.03
C PHE A 199 -4.17 3.70 -4.21
N SER A 200 -3.02 3.48 -3.57
CA SER A 200 -2.25 2.24 -3.70
C SER A 200 -2.75 1.14 -2.73
N VAL A 201 -4.07 1.00 -2.64
CA VAL A 201 -4.74 0.01 -1.78
C VAL A 201 -4.98 -1.27 -2.55
#